data_AF-A0A7C7HZV3-F1
#
_entry.id   AF-A0A7C7HZV3-F1
#
_cell.length_a   1.000
_cell.length_b   1.000
_cell.length_c   1.000
_cell.angle_alpha   90.00
_cell.angle_beta   90.00
_cell.angle_gamma   90.00
#
_symmetry.space_group_name_H-M   'P 1'
#
loop_
_entity.id
_entity.type
_entity.pdbx_description
1 polymer ?
#
loop_
_entity_poly.entity_id
_entity_poly.type
_entity_poly.pdbx_seq_one_letter_code
_entity_poly.pdbx_strand_id
1 'polypeptide(L)'
;MQAFTQDRRFHHIIDPRTGYSPNQASAVTVVTTSAMDADALSTAVMVLGPTEGFQLMKNLDDTEGVIVTKEGRQMRTPGLDHFAL
;
A
#
# COMPACT_ATOMS: atom_id res chain seq x y z
N MET A 1 1.18 11.40 -20.16
CA MET A 1 0.89 11.58 -18.73
C MET A 1 2.16 11.34 -17.95
N GLN A 2 2.68 12.34 -17.23
CA GLN A 2 3.77 12.12 -16.29
C GLN A 2 3.12 11.69 -14.97
N ALA A 3 3.25 10.41 -14.60
CA ALA A 3 2.59 9.84 -13.43
C ALA A 3 3.11 10.39 -12.08
N PHE A 4 4.25 11.09 -12.12
CA PHE A 4 4.96 11.62 -10.96
C PHE A 4 5.54 13.02 -11.25
N THR A 5 5.70 13.83 -10.21
CA THR A 5 6.57 15.01 -10.27
C THR A 5 8.04 14.63 -10.41
N GLN A 6 8.89 15.59 -10.80
CA GLN A 6 10.31 15.37 -11.05
C GLN A 6 11.06 14.81 -9.83
N ASP A 7 10.65 15.21 -8.63
CA ASP A 7 11.17 14.73 -7.34
C ASP A 7 10.54 13.41 -6.85
N ARG A 8 9.59 12.84 -7.62
CA ARG A 8 8.82 11.62 -7.30
C ARG A 8 8.08 11.68 -5.95
N ARG A 9 7.79 12.87 -5.46
CA ARG A 9 7.01 13.07 -4.22
C ARG A 9 5.52 13.12 -4.48
N PHE A 10 5.08 13.69 -5.60
CA PHE A 10 3.67 13.74 -5.96
C PHE A 10 3.36 12.74 -7.06
N HIS A 11 2.20 12.10 -6.93
CA HIS A 11 1.67 11.06 -7.80
C HIS A 11 0.14 11.06 -7.76
N HIS A 12 -0.46 10.20 -8.59
CA HIS A 12 -1.90 10.15 -8.82
C HIS A 12 -2.76 9.62 -7.66
N ILE A 13 -2.15 9.07 -6.61
CA ILE A 13 -2.88 8.69 -5.39
C ILE A 13 -2.89 9.91 -4.47
N ILE A 14 -4.07 10.29 -4.01
CA ILE A 14 -4.31 11.50 -3.22
C ILE A 14 -4.85 11.09 -1.85
N ASP A 15 -4.26 11.64 -0.79
CA ASP A 15 -4.83 11.57 0.54
C ASP A 15 -6.00 12.58 0.62
N PRO A 16 -7.25 12.11 0.77
CA PRO A 16 -8.42 12.98 0.78
C PRO A 16 -8.44 13.96 1.95
N ARG A 17 -7.68 13.69 3.03
CA ARG A 17 -7.58 14.56 4.21
C ARG A 17 -6.73 15.81 3.94
N THR A 18 -5.76 15.69 3.03
CA THR A 18 -4.76 16.75 2.79
C THR A 18 -4.82 17.32 1.37
N GLY A 19 -5.38 16.59 0.42
CA GLY A 19 -5.35 16.93 -1.01
C GLY A 19 -3.99 16.68 -1.69
N TYR A 20 -3.02 16.09 -0.98
CA TYR A 20 -1.69 15.80 -1.49
C TYR A 20 -1.42 14.29 -1.55
N SER A 21 -0.40 13.90 -2.30
CA SER A 21 0.02 12.50 -2.36
C SER A 21 0.64 12.03 -1.04
N PRO A 22 0.31 10.81 -0.56
CA PRO A 22 0.96 10.24 0.61
C PRO A 22 2.46 10.02 0.33
N ASN A 23 3.32 10.33 1.29
CA ASN A 23 4.77 10.39 1.07
C ASN A 23 5.57 9.34 1.86
N GLN A 24 4.90 8.38 2.49
CA GLN A 24 5.54 7.40 3.39
C GLN A 24 5.81 6.05 2.69
N ALA A 25 4.84 5.55 1.91
CA ALA A 25 4.96 4.32 1.16
C ALA A 25 5.40 4.59 -0.28
N SER A 26 6.25 3.73 -0.82
CA SER A 26 6.67 3.73 -2.22
C SER A 26 5.87 2.73 -3.07
N ALA A 27 5.49 1.60 -2.48
CA ALA A 27 4.69 0.57 -3.13
C ALA A 27 3.87 -0.19 -2.08
N VAL A 28 2.72 -0.67 -2.51
CA VAL A 28 1.86 -1.57 -1.73
C VAL A 28 1.43 -2.68 -2.66
N THR A 29 1.51 -3.92 -2.19
CA THR A 29 0.97 -5.09 -2.87
C THR A 29 0.04 -5.80 -1.91
N VAL A 30 -1.18 -6.09 -2.36
CA VAL A 30 -2.20 -6.80 -1.59
C VAL A 30 -2.58 -8.07 -2.34
N VAL A 31 -2.73 -9.16 -1.60
CA VAL A 31 -3.22 -10.46 -2.03
C VAL A 31 -4.47 -10.77 -1.21
N THR A 32 -5.59 -10.97 -1.89
CA THR A 32 -6.86 -11.41 -1.29
C THR A 32 -7.68 -12.18 -2.32
N THR A 33 -8.86 -12.67 -1.94
CA THR A 33 -9.72 -13.54 -2.75
C THR A 33 -10.42 -12.80 -3.91
N SER A 34 -10.43 -11.46 -3.87
CA SER A 34 -11.11 -10.58 -4.83
C SER A 34 -10.15 -9.55 -5.41
N ALA A 35 -10.09 -9.47 -6.74
CA ALA A 35 -9.29 -8.44 -7.42
C ALA A 35 -9.78 -7.01 -7.11
N MET A 36 -11.09 -6.85 -6.90
CA MET A 36 -11.68 -5.56 -6.52
C MET A 36 -11.20 -5.12 -5.14
N ASP A 37 -11.17 -6.04 -4.18
CA ASP A 37 -10.73 -5.74 -2.82
C ASP A 37 -9.22 -5.49 -2.80
N ALA A 38 -8.43 -6.26 -3.54
CA ALA A 38 -6.99 -6.03 -3.67
C ALA A 38 -6.67 -4.61 -4.20
N ASP A 39 -7.37 -4.18 -5.24
CA ASP A 39 -7.19 -2.85 -5.84
C ASP A 39 -7.57 -1.74 -4.85
N ALA A 40 -8.75 -1.83 -4.25
CA ALA A 40 -9.23 -0.87 -3.27
C ALA A 40 -8.32 -0.78 -2.03
N LEU A 41 -7.95 -1.93 -1.46
CA LEU A 41 -7.09 -2.01 -0.27
C LEU A 41 -5.68 -1.50 -0.55
N SER A 42 -5.09 -1.81 -1.71
CA SER A 42 -3.75 -1.32 -2.04
C SER A 42 -3.70 0.22 -2.05
N THR A 43 -4.74 0.87 -2.55
CA THR A 43 -4.88 2.33 -2.54
C THR A 43 -5.13 2.85 -1.13
N ALA A 44 -6.02 2.22 -0.37
CA ALA A 44 -6.30 2.60 1.01
C ALA A 44 -5.06 2.51 1.91
N VAL A 45 -4.30 1.42 1.81
CA VAL A 45 -3.05 1.19 2.56
C VAL A 45 -1.98 2.20 2.17
N MET A 46 -1.87 2.57 0.89
CA MET A 46 -0.96 3.65 0.44
C MET A 46 -1.30 4.98 1.12
N VAL A 47 -2.59 5.31 1.27
CA VAL A 47 -3.07 6.54 1.91
C VAL A 47 -2.91 6.50 3.45
N LEU A 48 -3.19 5.37 4.09
CA LEU A 48 -3.00 5.18 5.54
C LEU A 48 -1.52 5.19 5.94
N GLY A 49 -0.65 4.75 5.03
CA GLY A 49 0.78 4.65 5.27
C GLY A 49 1.19 3.35 5.98
N PRO A 50 2.50 3.14 6.18
CA PRO A 50 3.04 1.82 6.49
C PRO A 50 2.54 1.20 7.81
N THR A 51 2.40 1.99 8.87
CA THR A 51 2.00 1.47 10.19
C THR A 51 0.51 1.11 10.22
N GLU A 52 -0.36 2.07 9.92
CA GLU A 52 -1.81 1.87 9.97
C GLU A 52 -2.27 0.90 8.89
N GLY A 53 -1.73 1.00 7.68
CA GLY A 53 -2.05 0.09 6.58
C GLY A 53 -1.63 -1.35 6.85
N PHE A 54 -0.48 -1.57 7.52
CA PHE A 54 -0.08 -2.92 7.94
C PHE A 54 -1.04 -3.51 8.98
N GLN A 55 -1.50 -2.71 9.94
CA GLN A 55 -2.49 -3.16 10.93
C GLN A 55 -3.85 -3.44 10.28
N LEU A 56 -4.28 -2.63 9.32
CA LEU A 56 -5.51 -2.86 8.56
C LEU A 56 -5.47 -4.24 7.89
N MET A 57 -4.41 -4.54 7.11
CA MET A 57 -4.29 -5.83 6.42
C MET A 57 -4.29 -7.00 7.41
N LYS A 58 -3.59 -6.88 8.55
CA LYS A 58 -3.56 -7.91 9.59
C LYS A 58 -4.91 -8.20 10.25
N ASN A 59 -5.85 -7.26 10.19
CA ASN A 59 -7.16 -7.37 10.83
C ASN A 59 -8.26 -7.79 9.84
N LEU A 60 -7.92 -8.02 8.57
CA LEU A 60 -8.83 -8.50 7.55
C LEU A 60 -8.52 -9.96 7.26
N ASP A 61 -9.57 -10.79 7.25
CA ASP A 61 -9.44 -12.18 6.86
C ASP A 61 -9.03 -12.30 5.39
N ASP A 62 -8.33 -13.39 5.07
CA ASP A 62 -7.86 -13.71 3.71
C ASP A 62 -7.13 -12.54 3.01
N THR A 63 -6.44 -11.70 3.77
CA THR A 63 -5.75 -10.50 3.27
C THR A 63 -4.30 -10.50 3.71
N GLU A 64 -3.40 -10.59 2.74
CA GLU A 64 -1.96 -10.54 2.94
C GLU A 64 -1.34 -9.47 2.04
N GLY A 65 -0.14 -9.00 2.36
CA GLY A 65 0.50 -7.96 1.57
C GLY A 65 1.88 -7.55 2.04
N VAL A 66 2.50 -6.73 1.19
CA VAL A 66 3.79 -6.08 1.47
C VAL A 66 3.69 -4.59 1.22
N ILE A 67 4.23 -3.82 2.15
CA ILE A 67 4.45 -2.38 2.01
C ILE A 67 5.94 -2.15 1.88
N VAL A 68 6.35 -1.43 0.83
CA VAL A 68 7.71 -0.92 0.67
C VAL A 68 7.71 0.57 1.00
N THR A 69 8.42 0.98 2.04
CA THR A 69 8.51 2.40 2.42
C THR A 69 9.42 3.18 1.48
N LYS A 70 9.35 4.52 1.49
CA LYS A 70 10.25 5.37 0.68
C LYS A 70 11.72 5.22 1.09
N GLU A 71 12.00 4.75 2.32
CA GLU A 71 13.34 4.42 2.80
C GLU A 71 13.80 3.00 2.38
N GLY A 72 12.99 2.27 1.61
CA GLY A 72 13.31 0.92 1.13
C GLY A 72 13.08 -0.20 2.14
N ARG A 73 12.46 0.08 3.31
CA ARG A 73 12.06 -0.98 4.26
C ARG A 73 10.85 -1.74 3.73
N GLN A 74 10.82 -3.04 3.97
CA GLN A 74 9.69 -3.89 3.66
C GLN A 74 8.95 -4.30 4.93
N MET A 75 7.63 -4.16 4.93
CA MET A 75 6.74 -4.66 5.98
C MET A 75 5.80 -5.68 5.35
N ARG A 76 5.98 -6.96 5.69
CA ARG A 76 5.26 -8.10 5.09
C ARG A 76 4.35 -8.70 6.15
N THR A 77 3.09 -8.93 5.81
CA THR A 77 2.19 -9.68 6.68
C THR A 77 2.64 -11.15 6.74
N PRO A 78 2.44 -11.86 7.86
CA PRO A 78 3.04 -13.19 8.04
C PRO A 78 2.58 -14.25 7.04
N GLY A 79 1.33 -14.21 6.59
CA GLY A 79 0.79 -15.21 5.67
C GLY A 79 1.18 -14.98 4.20
N LEU A 80 1.81 -13.84 3.86
CA LEU A 80 2.25 -13.57 2.49
C LEU A 80 3.24 -14.62 1.98
N ASP A 81 4.04 -15.22 2.86
CA ASP A 81 5.01 -16.25 2.48
C ASP A 81 4.34 -17.53 1.96
N HIS A 82 3.04 -17.75 2.22
CA HIS A 82 2.27 -18.84 1.61
C HIS A 82 1.95 -18.61 0.12
N PHE A 83 2.09 -17.37 -0.36
CA PHE A 83 1.85 -16.98 -1.76
C PHE A 83 3.15 -16.73 -2.54
N ALA A 84 4.30 -16.69 -1.85
CA ALA A 84 5.61 -16.61 -2.50
C ALA A 84 5.96 -18.00 -3.05
N LEU A 85 5.99 -18.12 -4.38
CA LEU A 85 6.53 -19.29 -5.09
C LEU A 85 8.03 -19.47 -4.83
#